data_AF-A0A950RG29-F1
#
_entry.id   AF-A0A950RG29-F1
#
_cell.length_a   1.000
_cell.length_b   1.000
_cell.length_c   1.000
_cell.angle_alpha   90.00
_cell.angle_beta   90.00
_cell.angle_gamma   90.00
#
_symmetry.space_group_name_H-M   'P 1'
#
loop_
_entity.id
_entity.type
_entity.pdbx_description
1 polymer ?
#
loop_
_entity_poly.entity_id
_entity_poly.type
_entity_poly.pdbx_seq_one_letter_code
_entity_poly.pdbx_strand_id
1 'polypeptide(L)' 'MAKTERTLTEGQRAYEERRAAKAGMSLDRWLAEKEKRQAEEERARQKAAEAAKPAPPPKPPGFLGRLLERARKPL' A
#
# COMPACT_ATOMS: atom_id res chain seq x y z
N MET A 1 10.98 19.95 3.55
CA MET A 1 10.77 18.53 3.20
C MET A 1 11.88 17.72 3.86
N ALA A 2 11.64 17.16 5.03
CA ALA A 2 12.65 16.38 5.74
C ALA A 2 12.79 15.02 5.04
N LYS A 3 13.77 14.93 4.13
CA LYS A 3 14.23 13.66 3.55
C LYS A 3 14.77 12.85 4.72
N THR A 4 14.20 11.69 4.98
CA THR A 4 14.70 10.76 6.01
C THR A 4 16.07 10.25 5.60
N GLU A 5 17.11 11.04 5.89
CA GLU A 5 18.46 10.56 6.08
C GLU A 5 18.46 9.69 7.35
N ARG A 6 17.83 8.52 7.26
CA ARG A 6 18.15 7.45 8.21
C ARG A 6 19.60 7.10 7.91
N THR A 7 20.51 7.69 8.66
CA THR A 7 21.96 7.51 8.53
C THR A 7 22.23 6.00 8.53
N LEU A 8 22.47 5.44 7.33
CA LEU A 8 22.82 4.04 7.18
C LEU A 8 24.13 3.82 7.94
N THR A 9 24.20 2.74 8.72
CA THR A 9 25.47 2.39 9.36
C THR A 9 26.52 2.06 8.29
N GLU A 10 27.81 2.19 8.60
CA GLU A 10 28.87 1.92 7.62
C GLU A 10 28.75 0.52 6.99
N GLY A 11 28.39 -0.48 7.80
CA GLY A 11 28.15 -1.85 7.31
C GLY A 11 26.96 -1.95 6.35
N GLN A 12 25.88 -1.19 6.58
CA GLN A 12 24.76 -1.12 5.66
C GLN A 12 25.13 -0.39 4.38
N ARG A 13 25.92 0.68 4.48
CA ARG A 13 26.39 1.46 3.32
C ARG A 13 27.23 0.60 2.37
N ALA A 14 28.19 -0.15 2.92
CA ALA A 14 29.03 -1.07 2.14
C ALA A 14 28.21 -2.19 1.47
N TYR A 15 27.16 -2.68 2.14
CA TYR A 15 26.26 -3.67 1.56
C TYR A 15 25.45 -3.12 0.38
N GLU A 16 24.92 -1.90 0.52
CA GLU A 16 24.17 -1.22 -0.55
C GLU A 16 25.10 -0.76 -1.68
N GLU A 17 26.35 -0.38 -1.42
CA GLU A 17 27.35 -0.07 -2.45
C GLU A 17 27.64 -1.27 -3.34
N ARG A 18 27.80 -2.47 -2.76
CA ARG A 18 27.98 -3.70 -3.56
C ARG A 18 26.79 -3.95 -4.48
N ARG A 19 25.58 -3.59 -4.06
CA ARG A 19 24.36 -3.74 -4.86
C ARG A 19 24.24 -2.66 -5.93
N ALA A 20 24.56 -1.42 -5.58
CA ALA A 20 24.64 -0.31 -6.53
C ALA A 20 25.66 -0.62 -7.63
N ALA A 21 26.85 -1.09 -7.26
CA ALA A 21 27.90 -1.52 -8.18
C ALA A 21 27.44 -2.69 -9.07
N LYS A 22 26.73 -3.68 -8.50
CA LYS A 22 26.13 -4.78 -9.28
C LYS A 22 25.09 -4.30 -10.29
N ALA A 23 24.35 -3.24 -9.96
CA ALA A 23 23.39 -2.61 -10.84
C ALA A 23 24.03 -1.55 -11.78
N GLY A 24 25.35 -1.35 -11.71
CA GLY A 24 26.07 -0.37 -12.52
C GLY A 24 25.71 1.08 -12.23
N MET A 25 25.27 1.39 -11.00
CA MET A 25 24.84 2.73 -10.60
C MET A 25 25.50 3.20 -9.30
N SER A 26 25.40 4.50 -9.02
CA SER A 26 25.90 5.08 -7.76
C SER A 26 25.01 4.70 -6.58
N LEU A 27 25.58 4.71 -5.37
CA LEU A 27 24.87 4.40 -4.12
C LEU A 27 23.63 5.28 -3.95
N ASP A 28 23.76 6.60 -4.15
CA ASP A 28 22.64 7.53 -3.96
C ASP A 28 21.49 7.23 -4.92
N ARG A 29 21.79 6.88 -6.17
CA ARG A 29 20.78 6.51 -7.17
C ARG A 29 20.11 5.19 -6.81
N TRP A 30 20.89 4.21 -6.35
CA TRP A 30 20.38 2.91 -5.89
C TRP A 30 19.43 3.06 -4.71
N LEU A 31 19.78 3.91 -3.72
CA LEU A 31 18.92 4.17 -2.56
C LEU A 31 17.62 4.88 -2.96
N ALA A 32 17.70 5.87 -3.85
CA ALA A 32 16.52 6.57 -4.36
C ALA A 32 15.58 5.64 -5.15
N GLU A 33 16.12 4.76 -5.98
CA GLU A 33 15.35 3.77 -6.74
C GLU A 33 14.69 2.74 -5.82
N LYS A 34 15.43 2.27 -4.80
CA LYS A 34 14.91 1.36 -3.77
C LYS A 34 13.75 1.99 -3.00
N GLU A 35 13.87 3.25 -2.58
CA GLU A 35 12.80 3.98 -1.89
C GLU A 35 11.55 4.09 -2.78
N LYS A 36 11.73 4.45 -4.04
CA LYS A 36 10.63 4.51 -5.02
C LYS A 36 9.95 3.15 -5.18
N ARG A 37 10.74 2.08 -5.33
CA ARG A 37 10.23 0.72 -5.50
C ARG A 37 9.48 0.23 -4.26
N GLN A 38 9.99 0.53 -3.06
CA GLN A 38 9.30 0.20 -1.81
C GLN A 38 7.98 0.95 -1.67
N ALA A 39 7.93 2.23 -2.05
CA ALA A 39 6.69 3.00 -2.04
C ALA A 39 5.66 2.47 -3.06
N GLU A 40 6.12 2.03 -4.24
CA GLU A 40 5.27 1.39 -5.24
C GLU A 40 4.78 0.01 -4.78
N GLU A 41 5.65 -0.79 -4.16
CA GLU A 41 5.28 -2.09 -3.61
C GLU A 41 4.32 -1.97 -2.44
N GLU A 42 4.49 -0.98 -1.56
CA GLU A 42 3.55 -0.72 -0.46
C GLU A 42 2.17 -0.32 -1.01
N ARG A 43 2.12 0.57 -2.01
CA ARG A 43 0.87 0.91 -2.70
C ARG A 43 0.24 -0.31 -3.38
N ALA A 44 1.05 -1.17 -3.99
CA ALA A 44 0.57 -2.39 -4.62
C ALA A 44 0.05 -3.39 -3.57
N ARG A 45 0.73 -3.54 -2.43
CA ARG A 45 0.29 -4.39 -1.31
C ARG A 45 -1.00 -3.88 -0.69
N GLN A 46 -1.17 -2.57 -0.52
CA GLN A 46 -2.42 -1.99 -0.03
C GLN A 46 -3.58 -2.26 -1.01
N LYS A 47 -3.36 -2.06 -2.31
CA LYS A 47 -4.36 -2.37 -3.35
C LYS A 47 -4.68 -3.86 -3.42
N ALA A 48 -3.69 -4.74 -3.28
CA ALA A 48 -3.89 -6.18 -3.26
C ALA A 48 -4.63 -6.63 -1.99
N ALA A 49 -4.33 -6.04 -0.83
CA ALA A 49 -5.04 -6.30 0.42
C ALA A 49 -6.50 -5.80 0.38
N GLU A 50 -6.77 -4.71 -0.34
CA GLU A 50 -8.13 -4.21 -0.55
C GLU A 50 -8.92 -5.07 -1.54
N ALA A 51 -8.28 -5.54 -2.61
CA ALA A 51 -8.87 -6.44 -3.60
C ALA A 51 -9.08 -7.88 -3.06
N ALA A 52 -8.28 -8.31 -2.08
CA ALA A 52 -8.41 -9.61 -1.44
C ALA A 52 -9.45 -9.64 -0.30
N LYS A 53 -10.09 -8.51 0.03
CA LYS A 53 -11.21 -8.52 0.99
C LYS A 53 -12.43 -9.18 0.33
N PRO A 54 -12.99 -10.26 0.92
CA PRO A 54 -14.22 -10.85 0.40
C PRO A 54 -15.33 -9.79 0.42
N ALA A 55 -16.16 -9.78 -0.63
CA ALA A 55 -17.26 -8.84 -0.77
C ALA A 55 -18.12 -8.85 0.52
N PRO A 56 -18.45 -7.68 1.10
CA PRO A 56 -19.23 -7.65 2.32
C PRO A 56 -20.59 -8.31 2.09
N PRO A 57 -21.10 -9.09 3.05
CA PRO A 57 -22.41 -9.72 2.93
C PRO A 57 -23.49 -8.64 2.67
N PRO A 58 -24.53 -8.95 1.90
CA PRO A 58 -25.59 -7.99 1.57
C PRO A 58 -26.17 -7.43 2.87
N LYS A 59 -26.08 -6.11 3.02
CA LYS A 59 -26.53 -5.42 4.24
C LYS A 59 -28.05 -5.59 4.38
N PRO A 60 -28.56 -5.99 5.55
CA PRO A 60 -30.01 -6.07 5.76
C PRO A 60 -30.65 -4.69 5.57
N PRO A 61 -31.93 -4.64 5.13
CA PRO A 61 -32.62 -3.38 4.93
C PRO A 61 -32.66 -2.61 6.24
N GLY A 62 -32.06 -1.41 6.22
CA GLY A 62 -32.08 -0.48 7.32
C GLY A 62 -33.49 0.04 7.59
N PHE A 63 -33.62 0.91 8.59
CA PHE A 63 -34.90 1.44 9.05
C PHE A 63 -35.77 2.02 7.92
N LEU A 64 -35.20 2.82 7.01
CA LEU A 64 -35.93 3.37 5.86
C LEU A 64 -36.34 2.30 4.84
N GLY A 65 -35.50 1.27 4.65
CA GLY A 65 -35.81 0.13 3.78
C GLY A 65 -37.03 -0.64 4.28
N ARG A 66 -37.10 -0.88 5.60
CA ARG A 66 -38.26 -1.52 6.24
C ARG A 66 -39.53 -0.67 6.13
N LEU A 67 -39.41 0.65 6.24
CA LEU A 67 -40.55 1.56 6.09
C LEU A 67 -41.10 1.54 4.65
N LEU A 68 -40.22 1.56 3.65
CA LEU A 68 -40.59 1.44 2.24
C LEU A 68 -41.21 0.08 1.91
N GLU A 69 -40.69 -0.99 2.49
CA GLU A 69 -41.25 -2.34 2.33
C GLU A 69 -42.65 -2.46 2.95
N ARG A 70 -42.85 -1.86 4.13
CA ARG A 70 -44.17 -1.78 4.79
C ARG A 70 -45.16 -0.98 3.95
N ALA A 71 -44.73 0.13 3.35
CA ALA A 71 -45.58 0.97 2.49
C ALA A 71 -45.94 0.28 1.17
N ARG A 72 -45.06 -0.60 0.67
CA ARG A 72 -45.24 -1.33 -0.60
C ARG A 72 -46.01 -2.64 -0.48
N LYS A 73 -46.33 -3.08 0.73
CA LYS A 73 -47.03 -4.36 0.96
C LYS A 73 -48.50 -4.09 1.28
N PRO A 74 -49.40 -4.06 0.28
CA PRO A 74 -50.83 -3.99 0.53
C PRO A 74 -51.28 -5.31 1.19
N LEU A 75 -52.23 -5.21 2.12
CA LEU A 75 -52.85 -6.35 2.81
C LEU A 75 -53.69 -7.19 1.85
#